data_AF-A0A2E3Q9C2-F1
#
_entry.id   AF-A0A2E3Q9C2-F1
#
_cell.length_a   1.000
_cell.length_b   1.000
_cell.length_c   1.000
_cell.angle_alpha   90.00
_cell.angle_beta   90.00
_cell.angle_gamma   90.00
#
_symmetry.space_group_name_H-M   'P 1'
#
loop_
_entity.id
_entity.type
_entity.pdbx_description
1 polymer ?
#
loop_
_entity_poly.entity_id
_entity_poly.type
_entity_poly.pdbx_seq_one_letter_code
_entity_poly.pdbx_strand_id
1 'polypeptide(L)' 'MSLNFNSVGQSLGNNMKANEADFESFMQNMDSSDPSQMIEMQRKMQEWTLSVQMQTSTIKALGDALRGVIQKMN' A
#
# COMPACT_ATOMS: atom_id res chain seq x y z
N MET A 1 -9.78 23.34 6.83
CA MET A 1 -9.76 22.41 5.68
C MET A 1 -9.33 21.06 6.20
N SER A 2 -10.28 20.20 6.57
CA SER A 2 -10.01 18.80 6.94
C SER A 2 -9.49 18.10 5.69
N LEU A 3 -8.18 18.20 5.46
CA LEU A 3 -7.48 17.29 4.56
C LEU A 3 -7.91 15.91 5.00
N ASN A 4 -8.68 15.28 4.13
CA ASN A 4 -9.57 14.19 4.43
C ASN A 4 -8.69 12.95 4.62
N PHE A 5 -8.01 12.89 5.76
CA PHE A 5 -7.01 11.89 6.11
C PHE A 5 -7.67 10.51 6.14
N ASN A 6 -8.93 10.49 6.55
CA ASN A 6 -9.80 9.34 6.39
C ASN A 6 -9.99 8.97 4.94
N SER A 7 -10.26 9.90 4.01
CA SER A 7 -10.38 9.54 2.59
C SER A 7 -9.06 9.10 1.97
N VAL A 8 -7.91 9.69 2.35
CA VAL A 8 -6.58 9.27 1.86
C VAL A 8 -6.23 7.90 2.42
N GLY A 9 -6.38 7.69 3.72
CA GLY A 9 -6.16 6.39 4.37
C GLY A 9 -7.14 5.31 3.90
N GLN A 10 -8.40 5.65 3.65
CA GLN A 10 -9.39 4.73 3.07
C GLN A 10 -9.08 4.43 1.61
N SER A 11 -8.66 5.41 0.81
CA SER A 11 -8.30 5.17 -0.60
C SER A 11 -7.03 4.32 -0.72
N LEU A 12 -6.07 4.53 0.17
CA LEU A 12 -4.86 3.70 0.29
C LEU A 12 -5.20 2.29 0.76
N GLY A 13 -6.01 2.16 1.82
CA GLY A 13 -6.46 0.87 2.32
C GLY A 13 -7.31 0.10 1.31
N ASN A 14 -8.16 0.78 0.54
CA ASN A 14 -8.94 0.17 -0.54
C ASN A 14 -8.06 -0.28 -1.70
N ASN A 15 -7.06 0.52 -2.10
CA ASN A 15 -6.08 0.09 -3.10
C ASN A 15 -5.26 -1.11 -2.61
N MET A 16 -4.85 -1.11 -1.33
CA MET A 16 -4.11 -2.22 -0.75
C MET A 16 -4.93 -3.51 -0.74
N LYS A 17 -6.20 -3.45 -0.35
CA LYS A 17 -7.13 -4.59 -0.42
C LYS A 17 -7.38 -5.06 -1.85
N ALA A 18 -7.48 -4.16 -2.82
CA ALA A 18 -7.62 -4.51 -4.22
C ALA A 18 -6.37 -5.24 -4.73
N ASN A 19 -5.18 -4.72 -4.40
CA ASN A 19 -3.90 -5.34 -4.78
C ASN A 19 -3.68 -6.69 -4.09
N GLU A 20 -4.16 -6.85 -2.85
CA GLU A 20 -4.12 -8.10 -2.09
C GLU A 20 -5.08 -9.13 -2.70
N ALA A 21 -6.30 -8.73 -3.09
CA ALA A 21 -7.25 -9.59 -3.80
C ALA A 21 -6.73 -10.03 -5.19
N ASP A 22 -6.05 -9.15 -5.92
CA ASP A 22 -5.39 -9.47 -7.19
C ASP A 22 -4.23 -10.45 -6.98
N PHE A 23 -3.45 -10.26 -5.92
CA PHE A 23 -2.32 -11.15 -5.59
C PHE A 23 -2.81 -12.53 -5.11
N GLU A 24 -3.88 -12.58 -4.33
CA GLU A 24 -4.53 -13.81 -3.90
C GLU A 24 -5.14 -14.56 -5.11
N SER A 25 -5.80 -13.84 -6.01
CA SER A 25 -6.32 -14.40 -7.27
C SER A 25 -5.21 -14.92 -8.16
N PHE A 26 -4.08 -14.21 -8.24
CA PHE A 26 -2.90 -14.66 -8.98
C PHE A 26 -2.32 -15.94 -8.37
N MET A 27 -2.17 -16.02 -7.03
CA MET A 27 -1.71 -17.25 -6.37
C MET A 27 -2.65 -18.43 -6.58
N GLN A 28 -3.97 -18.21 -6.52
CA GLN A 28 -4.96 -19.28 -6.72
C GLN A 28 -4.96 -19.83 -8.14
N ASN A 29 -4.58 -19.01 -9.13
CA ASN A 29 -4.50 -19.40 -10.54
C ASN A 29 -3.07 -19.73 -11.01
N MET A 30 -2.08 -19.66 -10.13
CA MET A 30 -0.68 -19.91 -10.47
C MET A 30 -0.42 -21.41 -10.60
N ASP A 31 0.13 -21.82 -11.73
CA ASP A 31 0.66 -23.18 -11.88
C ASP A 31 2.00 -23.25 -11.15
N SER A 32 2.03 -23.95 -10.02
CA SER A 32 3.23 -24.10 -9.18
C SER A 32 4.33 -24.92 -9.87
N SER A 33 4.06 -25.47 -11.05
CA SER A 33 5.00 -26.22 -11.88
C SER A 33 5.80 -25.33 -12.86
N ASP A 34 5.41 -24.06 -13.04
CA ASP A 34 6.04 -23.16 -13.99
C ASP A 34 6.99 -22.15 -13.28
N PRO A 35 8.32 -22.28 -13.45
CA PRO A 35 9.30 -21.37 -12.84
C PRO A 35 9.12 -19.91 -13.25
N SER A 36 8.55 -19.65 -14.44
CA SER A 36 8.33 -18.28 -14.92
C SER A 36 7.27 -17.55 -14.08
N GLN A 37 6.20 -18.27 -13.69
CA GLN A 37 5.14 -17.73 -12.85
C GLN A 37 5.61 -17.50 -11.41
N MET A 38 6.51 -18.35 -10.89
CA MET A 38 7.13 -18.12 -9.58
C MET A 38 7.99 -16.85 -9.55
N ILE A 39 8.74 -16.57 -10.62
CA ILE A 39 9.53 -15.34 -10.74
C ILE A 39 8.58 -14.12 -10.81
N GLU A 40 7.51 -14.24 -11.57
CA GLU A 40 6.52 -13.17 -11.67
C GLU A 40 5.79 -12.91 -10.34
N MET A 41 5.50 -13.96 -9.57
CA MET A 41 5.00 -13.85 -8.19
C MET A 41 5.98 -13.09 -7.30
N GLN A 42 7.27 -13.44 -7.34
CA GLN A 42 8.30 -12.77 -6.55
C GLN A 42 8.40 -11.28 -6.92
N ARG A 43 8.34 -10.95 -8.21
CA ARG A 43 8.31 -9.55 -8.67
C ARG A 43 7.07 -8.81 -8.12
N LYS A 44 5.87 -9.38 -8.30
CA LYS A 44 4.61 -8.76 -7.84
C LYS A 44 4.61 -8.56 -6.32
N MET A 45 5.17 -9.51 -5.55
CA MET A 45 5.32 -9.38 -4.10
C MET A 45 6.26 -8.23 -3.70
N GLN A 46 7.38 -8.08 -4.41
CA GLN A 46 8.31 -6.98 -4.18
C GLN A 46 7.69 -5.62 -4.53
N GLU A 47 6.99 -5.53 -5.66
CA GLU A 47 6.25 -4.33 -6.06
C GLU A 47 5.17 -3.95 -5.03
N TRP A 48 4.44 -4.95 -4.52
CA TRP A 48 3.47 -4.73 -3.46
C TRP A 48 4.13 -4.22 -2.18
N THR A 49 5.23 -4.83 -1.76
CA THR A 49 5.99 -4.41 -0.56
C THR A 49 6.47 -2.96 -0.68
N LEU A 50 7.02 -2.59 -1.84
CA LEU A 50 7.45 -1.23 -2.15
C LEU A 50 6.27 -0.24 -2.13
N SER A 51 5.14 -0.63 -2.71
CA SER A 51 3.92 0.18 -2.67
C SER A 51 3.46 0.43 -1.24
N VAL A 52 3.34 -0.62 -0.41
CA VAL A 52 2.94 -0.50 1.00
C VAL A 52 3.91 0.37 1.79
N GLN A 53 5.22 0.25 1.56
CA GLN A 53 6.22 1.11 2.18
C GLN A 53 6.05 2.58 1.81
N MET A 54 5.87 2.89 0.52
CA MET A 54 5.63 4.25 0.03
C MET A 54 4.32 4.83 0.58
N GLN A 55 3.28 4.00 0.68
CA GLN A 55 2.00 4.41 1.26
C GLN A 55 2.14 4.71 2.76
N THR A 56 2.85 3.86 3.50
CA THR A 56 3.11 4.05 4.94
C THR A 56 3.96 5.30 5.19
N SER A 57 4.99 5.54 4.37
CA SER A 57 5.83 6.73 4.49
C SER A 57 5.04 8.01 4.18
N THR A 58 4.13 7.97 3.21
CA THR A 58 3.24 9.09 2.88
C THR A 58 2.28 9.41 4.02
N ILE A 59 1.63 8.38 4.59
CA ILE A 59 0.76 8.55 5.77
C ILE A 59 1.54 9.11 6.96
N LYS A 60 2.76 8.60 7.19
CA LYS A 60 3.63 9.06 8.27
C LYS A 60 4.06 10.52 8.08
N ALA A 61 4.52 10.88 6.89
CA ALA A 61 4.93 12.24 6.56
C ALA A 61 3.76 13.24 6.72
N LEU A 62 2.56 12.86 6.31
CA LEU A 62 1.35 13.65 6.53
C LEU A 62 1.01 13.77 8.04
N GLY A 63 1.18 12.69 8.82
CA GLY A 63 0.94 12.69 10.26
C GLY A 63 1.95 13.57 11.01
N ASP A 64 3.21 13.52 10.61
CA ASP A 64 4.28 14.36 11.14
C ASP A 64 4.06 15.85 10.77
N ALA A 65 3.61 16.13 9.53
CA ALA A 65 3.26 17.48 9.12
C ALA A 65 2.10 18.07 9.95
N LEU A 66 1.05 17.27 10.22
CA LEU A 66 -0.05 17.69 11.09
C LEU A 66 0.40 17.92 12.53
N ARG A 67 1.22 17.04 13.08
CA ARG A 67 1.81 17.25 14.41
C ARG A 67 2.63 18.53 14.46
N GLY A 68 3.41 18.81 13.42
CA GLY A 68 4.16 20.06 13.28
C GLY A 68 3.27 21.31 13.21
N VAL A 69 2.13 21.24 12.51
CA VAL A 69 1.15 22.34 12.48
C VAL A 69 0.50 22.54 13.84
N ILE A 70 0.06 21.47 14.51
CA ILE A 70 -0.54 21.53 15.85
C ILE A 70 0.46 22.08 16.87
N GLN A 71 1.72 21.63 16.83
CA GLN A 71 2.80 22.14 17.69
C GLN A 71 3.13 23.61 17.44
N LYS A 72 2.94 24.11 16.22
CA LYS A 72 3.15 25.54 15.90
C LYS A 72 1.95 26.42 16.27
N MET A 73 0.77 25.83 16.48
CA MET A 73 -0.44 26.54 16.88
C MET A 73 -0.58 26.69 18.41
N ASN A 74 0.25 25.99 19.19
CA ASN A 74 0.31 26.03 20.65
C ASN A 74 1.61 26.71 21.10
#